data_AF-S4M791-F1
#
_entry.id   AF-S4M791-F1
#
_cell.length_a   1.000
_cell.length_b   1.000
_cell.length_c   1.000
_cell.angle_alpha   90.00
_cell.angle_beta   90.00
_cell.angle_gamma   90.00
#
_symmetry.space_group_name_H-M   'P 1'
#
loop_
_entity.id
_entity.type
_entity.pdbx_description
1 polymer ?
#
loop_
_entity_poly.entity_id
_entity_poly.type
_entity_poly.pdbx_seq_one_letter_code
_entity_poly.pdbx_strand_id
1 'polypeptide(L)'
;MLRLQGEMIRGGTSKCWIFDHQAVAATGVDADTLLLAAYNAADPRQIDGVGGASSTTSKAAIVRMSAEPGVDVEYAFAQVGIGDERVEWASNCGNCATAVALYAVHNGLVPVTSESTTVRMLNVNTGARLTGTIPTPGRTAPDEGTAAVPGTAALGVPVLLGFEDPAGSTTGRTLPTGRALDTLSGPTGRVEASLVDAGAPAALFEAKAFGLQGTESLAEFAAALPALTVLRRQAALAMGLAKEHDPVSHAVPKVGVLARPAPYRTSDGTPVGEDDHDLAVRMVSMHAPHRRSASPQPSPWPPRPPSPAASPTA
;
A
#
# COMPACT_ATOMS: atom_id res chain seq x y z
N MET A 1 -30.46 -10.71 12.70
CA MET A 1 -29.59 -9.51 12.69
C MET A 1 -28.31 -9.87 13.42
N LEU A 2 -27.19 -9.94 12.71
CA LEU A 2 -25.89 -10.27 13.28
C LEU A 2 -25.23 -8.99 13.80
N ARG A 3 -24.43 -9.10 14.87
CA ARG A 3 -23.64 -7.97 15.41
C ARG A 3 -22.17 -8.36 15.40
N LEU A 4 -21.36 -7.56 14.74
CA LEU A 4 -19.91 -7.67 14.72
C LEU A 4 -19.33 -6.33 15.19
N GLN A 5 -18.42 -6.37 16.16
CA GLN A 5 -17.68 -5.18 16.57
C GLN A 5 -16.43 -5.03 15.71
N GLY A 6 -16.15 -3.80 15.30
CA GLY A 6 -14.94 -3.44 14.58
C GLY A 6 -14.57 -1.99 14.86
N GLU A 7 -13.30 -1.67 14.68
CA GLU A 7 -12.76 -0.34 14.89
C GLU A 7 -12.29 0.25 13.55
N MET A 8 -12.75 1.44 13.21
CA MET A 8 -12.27 2.13 12.01
C MET A 8 -11.07 3.01 12.38
N ILE A 9 -9.88 2.59 11.99
CA ILE A 9 -8.65 3.36 12.21
C ILE A 9 -8.15 3.90 10.87
N ARG A 10 -7.79 5.19 10.85
CA ARG A 10 -7.08 5.79 9.71
C ARG A 10 -5.59 5.46 9.81
N GLY A 11 -5.12 4.55 8.97
CA GLY A 11 -3.70 4.26 8.80
C GLY A 11 -3.13 4.98 7.59
N GLY A 12 -2.16 5.86 7.79
CA GLY A 12 -1.64 6.74 6.73
C GLY A 12 -2.77 7.48 6.00
N THR A 13 -2.89 7.24 4.69
CA THR A 13 -3.92 7.85 3.82
C THR A 13 -5.10 6.90 3.52
N SER A 14 -5.33 5.86 4.33
CA SER A 14 -6.45 4.92 4.17
C SER A 14 -7.27 4.79 5.45
N LYS A 15 -8.57 4.50 5.30
CA LYS A 15 -9.43 4.08 6.42
C LYS A 15 -9.53 2.56 6.39
N CYS A 16 -9.14 1.92 7.48
CA CYS A 16 -9.11 0.47 7.61
C CYS A 16 -10.04 0.08 8.75
N TRP A 17 -11.02 -0.78 8.48
CA TRP A 17 -11.77 -1.41 9.56
C TRP A 17 -10.99 -2.61 10.09
N ILE A 18 -10.82 -2.66 11.40
CA ILE A 18 -10.09 -3.71 12.08
C ILE A 18 -11.08 -4.51 12.90
N PHE A 19 -11.07 -5.83 12.70
CA PHE A 19 -11.94 -6.77 13.38
C PHE A 19 -11.08 -7.75 14.17
N ASP A 20 -11.51 -8.07 15.39
CA ASP A 20 -10.93 -9.17 16.14
C ASP A 20 -11.33 -10.52 15.51
N HIS A 21 -10.37 -11.41 15.36
CA HIS A 21 -10.58 -12.73 14.77
C HIS A 21 -11.59 -13.57 15.57
N GLN A 22 -11.59 -13.52 16.91
CA GLN A 22 -12.54 -14.28 17.71
C GLN A 22 -13.96 -13.74 17.53
N ALA A 23 -14.12 -12.42 17.45
CA ALA A 23 -15.40 -11.78 17.14
C ALA A 23 -15.92 -12.19 15.75
N VAL A 24 -15.06 -12.24 14.73
CA VAL A 24 -15.42 -12.76 13.40
C VAL A 24 -15.80 -14.24 13.49
N ALA A 25 -14.99 -15.09 14.12
CA ALA A 25 -15.26 -16.52 14.24
C ALA A 25 -16.58 -16.82 14.98
N ALA A 26 -16.90 -16.03 16.01
CA ALA A 26 -18.13 -16.18 16.80
C ALA A 26 -19.41 -15.90 15.98
N THR A 27 -19.30 -15.23 14.82
CA THR A 27 -20.44 -15.03 13.92
C THR A 27 -20.91 -16.33 13.25
N GLY A 28 -20.02 -17.33 13.12
CA GLY A 28 -20.26 -18.53 12.33
C GLY A 28 -20.36 -18.30 10.81
N VAL A 29 -20.12 -17.07 10.35
CA VAL A 29 -20.10 -16.68 8.94
C VAL A 29 -18.64 -16.58 8.50
N ASP A 30 -18.34 -17.05 7.29
CA ASP A 30 -17.00 -16.90 6.74
C ASP A 30 -16.65 -15.42 6.50
N ALA A 31 -15.36 -15.11 6.54
CA ALA A 31 -14.88 -13.73 6.46
C ALA A 31 -15.26 -13.04 5.14
N ASP A 32 -15.31 -13.76 4.02
CA ASP A 32 -15.66 -13.18 2.73
C ASP A 32 -17.12 -12.71 2.74
N THR A 33 -18.04 -13.62 3.05
CA THR A 33 -19.47 -13.30 3.15
C THR A 33 -19.73 -12.16 4.13
N LEU A 34 -19.06 -12.19 5.28
CA LEU A 34 -19.19 -11.17 6.32
C LEU A 34 -18.72 -9.79 5.83
N LEU A 35 -17.56 -9.72 5.19
CA LEU A 35 -16.99 -8.46 4.69
C LEU A 35 -17.76 -7.92 3.48
N LEU A 36 -18.19 -8.78 2.54
CA LEU A 36 -19.01 -8.37 1.40
C LEU A 36 -20.32 -7.71 1.87
N ALA A 37 -20.98 -8.32 2.85
CA ALA A 37 -22.19 -7.76 3.45
C ALA A 37 -21.90 -6.46 4.24
N ALA A 38 -20.87 -6.46 5.10
CA ALA A 38 -20.54 -5.31 5.93
C ALA A 38 -20.18 -4.06 5.11
N TYR A 39 -19.52 -4.23 3.96
CA TYR A 39 -19.10 -3.14 3.08
C TYR A 39 -20.12 -2.80 2.00
N ASN A 40 -21.19 -3.60 1.85
CA ASN A 40 -22.12 -3.50 0.72
C ASN A 40 -21.38 -3.51 -0.63
N ALA A 41 -20.54 -4.52 -0.84
CA ALA A 41 -19.60 -4.60 -1.97
C ALA A 41 -20.27 -4.57 -3.36
N ALA A 42 -21.49 -5.09 -3.47
CA ALA A 42 -22.26 -5.12 -4.72
C ALA A 42 -22.71 -3.72 -5.19
N ASP A 43 -22.91 -2.75 -4.29
CA ASP A 43 -23.27 -1.38 -4.66
C ASP A 43 -21.98 -0.56 -4.92
N PRO A 44 -21.79 -0.01 -6.13
CA PRO A 44 -20.68 0.91 -6.41
C PRO A 44 -20.58 2.12 -5.46
N ARG A 45 -21.69 2.46 -4.77
CA ARG A 45 -21.76 3.54 -3.78
C ARG A 45 -21.53 3.07 -2.35
N GLN A 46 -21.62 1.76 -2.09
CA GLN A 46 -21.49 1.15 -0.76
C GLN A 46 -22.42 1.76 0.30
N ILE A 47 -23.60 2.25 -0.10
CA ILE A 47 -24.43 3.15 0.73
C ILE A 47 -24.98 2.49 2.01
N ASP A 48 -25.36 1.21 1.93
CA ASP A 48 -25.85 0.41 3.05
C ASP A 48 -24.74 -0.32 3.83
N GLY A 49 -23.47 0.05 3.62
CA GLY A 49 -22.31 -0.58 4.27
C GLY A 49 -21.34 0.43 4.89
N VAL A 50 -20.28 -0.10 5.50
CA VAL A 50 -19.20 0.72 6.09
C VAL A 50 -18.16 1.18 5.06
N GLY A 51 -18.27 0.68 3.82
CA GLY A 51 -17.38 1.03 2.72
C GLY A 51 -17.56 2.48 2.28
N GLY A 52 -16.47 3.12 1.88
CA GLY A 52 -16.50 4.52 1.45
C GLY A 52 -16.44 4.73 -0.06
N ALA A 53 -16.82 3.74 -0.87
CA ALA A 53 -16.85 3.79 -2.35
C ALA A 53 -15.52 4.22 -3.00
N SER A 54 -14.40 3.94 -2.36
CA SER A 54 -13.07 4.16 -2.93
C SER A 54 -12.09 3.10 -2.44
N SER A 55 -11.05 2.81 -3.22
CA SER A 55 -10.07 1.78 -2.86
C SER A 55 -9.39 2.07 -1.51
N THR A 56 -9.20 3.34 -1.13
CA THR A 56 -8.58 3.74 0.16
C THR A 56 -9.54 3.70 1.35
N THR A 57 -10.84 3.47 1.12
CA THR A 57 -11.89 3.43 2.14
C THR A 57 -12.71 2.14 2.12
N SER A 58 -12.30 1.15 1.33
CA SER A 58 -12.91 -0.18 1.22
C SER A 58 -11.91 -1.28 1.63
N LYS A 59 -11.37 -1.14 2.86
CA LYS A 59 -10.25 -1.95 3.36
C LYS A 59 -10.54 -2.47 4.75
N ALA A 60 -10.28 -3.75 4.97
CA ALA A 60 -10.44 -4.42 6.26
C ALA A 60 -9.14 -5.12 6.69
N ALA A 61 -8.99 -5.33 7.99
CA ALA A 61 -8.01 -6.24 8.57
C ALA A 61 -8.68 -7.08 9.66
N ILE A 62 -8.36 -8.38 9.69
CA ILE A 62 -8.77 -9.29 10.76
C ILE A 62 -7.51 -9.61 11.57
N VAL A 63 -7.52 -9.30 12.86
CA VAL A 63 -6.33 -9.32 13.72
C VAL A 63 -6.52 -10.34 14.85
N ARG A 64 -5.43 -10.99 15.25
CA ARG A 64 -5.35 -11.84 16.44
C ARG A 64 -3.97 -11.78 17.07
N MET A 65 -3.87 -12.14 18.35
CA MET A 65 -2.57 -12.46 18.95
C MET A 65 -1.96 -13.68 18.24
N SER A 66 -0.64 -13.63 17.99
CA SER A 66 0.07 -14.74 17.38
C SER A 66 0.50 -15.78 18.43
N ALA A 67 0.56 -17.04 18.01
CA ALA A 67 1.24 -18.09 18.75
C ALA A 67 2.68 -18.33 18.25
N GLU A 68 3.08 -17.64 17.18
CA GLU A 68 4.38 -17.80 16.55
C GLU A 68 5.47 -17.05 17.34
N PRO A 69 6.58 -17.70 17.72
CA PRO A 69 7.67 -17.03 18.41
C PRO A 69 8.20 -15.82 17.62
N GLY A 70 8.33 -14.68 18.30
CA GLY A 70 8.82 -13.45 17.69
C GLY A 70 7.78 -12.72 16.83
N VAL A 71 6.50 -13.12 16.89
CA VAL A 71 5.37 -12.37 16.34
C VAL A 71 4.44 -12.02 17.50
N ASP A 72 4.06 -10.76 17.62
CA ASP A 72 3.10 -10.34 18.66
C ASP A 72 1.66 -10.52 18.15
N VAL A 73 1.39 -10.08 16.91
CA VAL A 73 0.06 -10.20 16.28
C VAL A 73 0.13 -10.72 14.85
N GLU A 74 -0.88 -11.48 14.48
CA GLU A 74 -1.16 -11.90 13.10
C GLU A 74 -2.32 -11.09 12.54
N TYR A 75 -2.25 -10.73 11.27
CA TYR A 75 -3.37 -10.07 10.60
C TYR A 75 -3.55 -10.54 9.16
N ALA A 76 -4.80 -10.63 8.74
CA ALA A 76 -5.21 -10.80 7.36
C ALA A 76 -5.77 -9.48 6.83
N PHE A 77 -5.18 -8.93 5.77
CA PHE A 77 -5.65 -7.75 5.06
C PHE A 77 -6.61 -8.15 3.92
N ALA A 78 -7.76 -7.47 3.86
CA ALA A 78 -8.73 -7.60 2.80
C ALA A 78 -8.93 -6.26 2.06
N GLN A 79 -8.76 -6.30 0.75
CA GLN A 79 -9.30 -5.27 -0.13
C GLN A 79 -10.69 -5.71 -0.59
N VAL A 80 -11.72 -4.99 -0.19
CA VAL A 80 -13.12 -5.32 -0.54
C VAL A 80 -13.48 -4.63 -1.85
N GLY A 81 -14.14 -5.37 -2.75
CA GLY A 81 -14.62 -4.86 -4.04
C GLY A 81 -15.66 -3.75 -3.90
N ILE A 82 -15.78 -2.94 -4.95
CA ILE A 82 -16.71 -1.80 -5.04
C ILE A 82 -17.48 -1.94 -6.34
N GLY A 83 -18.77 -2.26 -6.25
CA GLY A 83 -19.54 -2.73 -7.41
C GLY A 83 -19.12 -4.12 -7.89
N ASP A 84 -18.36 -4.86 -7.08
CA ASP A 84 -17.84 -6.21 -7.36
C ASP A 84 -17.88 -7.02 -6.06
N GLU A 85 -18.58 -8.15 -6.07
CA GLU A 85 -18.78 -9.01 -4.89
C GLU A 85 -17.59 -9.94 -4.66
N ARG A 86 -16.40 -9.36 -4.51
CA ARG A 86 -15.15 -10.10 -4.29
C ARG A 86 -14.33 -9.46 -3.19
N VAL A 87 -13.69 -10.30 -2.38
CA VAL A 87 -12.68 -9.89 -1.41
C VAL A 87 -11.32 -10.35 -1.91
N GLU A 88 -10.38 -9.43 -2.03
CA GLU A 88 -9.02 -9.74 -2.46
C GLU A 88 -8.08 -9.82 -1.26
N TRP A 89 -7.57 -11.02 -1.04
CA TRP A 89 -6.66 -11.36 0.06
C TRP A 89 -5.20 -11.45 -0.37
N ALA A 90 -4.86 -11.32 -1.66
CA ALA A 90 -3.52 -11.66 -2.17
C ALA A 90 -2.42 -10.61 -1.89
N SER A 91 -2.68 -9.60 -1.05
CA SER A 91 -1.73 -8.51 -0.86
C SER A 91 -1.69 -8.02 0.58
N ASN A 92 -0.68 -7.20 0.88
CA ASN A 92 -0.60 -6.42 2.10
C ASN A 92 -0.86 -4.94 1.78
N CYS A 93 -1.24 -4.16 2.80
CA CYS A 93 -1.36 -2.71 2.71
C CYS A 93 -0.60 -2.04 3.85
N GLY A 94 0.52 -1.38 3.54
CA GLY A 94 1.34 -0.68 4.53
C GLY A 94 0.55 0.37 5.33
N ASN A 95 -0.38 1.09 4.68
CA ASN A 95 -1.29 2.00 5.38
C ASN A 95 -2.10 1.26 6.45
N CYS A 96 -2.76 0.13 6.13
CA CYS A 96 -3.51 -0.62 7.14
C CYS A 96 -2.60 -1.31 8.16
N ALA A 97 -1.37 -1.68 7.82
CA ALA A 97 -0.41 -2.21 8.78
C ALA A 97 -0.09 -1.19 9.90
N THR A 98 0.01 0.11 9.58
CA THR A 98 0.15 1.14 10.63
C THR A 98 -1.07 1.21 11.55
N ALA A 99 -2.27 1.02 11.00
CA ALA A 99 -3.49 0.97 11.79
C ALA A 99 -3.57 -0.28 12.68
N VAL A 100 -3.14 -1.44 12.17
CA VAL A 100 -3.05 -2.70 12.95
C VAL A 100 -2.06 -2.56 14.11
N ALA A 101 -0.91 -1.90 13.90
CA ALA A 101 0.04 -1.65 14.98
C ALA A 101 -0.58 -0.78 16.10
N LEU A 102 -1.28 0.30 15.74
CA LEU A 102 -1.99 1.13 16.72
C LEU A 102 -3.10 0.36 17.44
N TYR A 103 -3.92 -0.38 16.68
CA TYR A 103 -4.97 -1.25 17.24
C TYR A 103 -4.42 -2.22 18.28
N ALA A 104 -3.29 -2.86 17.99
CA ALA A 104 -2.66 -3.81 18.90
C ALA A 104 -2.21 -3.16 20.21
N VAL A 105 -1.71 -1.92 20.16
CA VAL A 105 -1.32 -1.15 21.35
C VAL A 105 -2.55 -0.68 22.14
N HIS A 106 -3.56 -0.11 21.46
CA HIS A 106 -4.78 0.40 22.11
C HIS A 106 -5.62 -0.70 22.76
N ASN A 107 -5.69 -1.88 22.14
CA ASN A 107 -6.48 -3.00 22.64
C ASN A 107 -5.68 -3.94 23.56
N GLY A 108 -4.46 -3.55 23.95
CA GLY A 108 -3.64 -4.32 24.90
C GLY A 108 -3.17 -5.68 24.38
N LEU A 109 -3.09 -5.86 23.06
CA LEU A 109 -2.53 -7.07 22.45
C LEU A 109 -1.01 -7.15 22.63
N VAL A 110 -0.36 -6.00 22.84
CA VAL A 110 1.06 -5.88 23.16
C VAL A 110 1.24 -5.06 24.44
N PRO A 111 2.08 -5.49 25.39
CA PRO A 111 2.30 -4.74 26.63
C PRO A 111 3.09 -3.46 26.38
N VAL A 112 2.55 -2.32 26.82
CA VAL A 112 3.20 -1.01 26.76
C VAL A 112 4.10 -0.84 27.99
N THR A 113 5.40 -1.11 27.84
CA THR A 113 6.36 -1.16 28.97
C THR A 113 7.46 -0.11 28.91
N SER A 114 7.55 0.64 27.82
CA SER A 114 8.59 1.66 27.63
C SER A 114 8.04 2.90 26.91
N GLU A 115 8.89 3.92 26.75
CA GLU A 115 8.53 5.17 26.04
C GLU A 115 8.30 4.96 24.53
N SER A 116 8.61 3.77 23.99
CA SER A 116 8.26 3.39 22.63
C SER A 116 7.94 1.89 22.54
N THR A 117 6.78 1.57 21.99
CA THR A 117 6.31 0.19 21.85
C THR A 117 6.48 -0.24 20.39
N THR A 118 7.15 -1.38 20.18
CA THR A 118 7.25 -2.00 18.86
C THR A 118 6.37 -3.23 18.81
N VAL A 119 5.45 -3.27 17.85
CA VAL A 119 4.60 -4.40 17.54
C VAL A 119 5.21 -5.18 16.39
N ARG A 120 5.55 -6.45 16.60
CA ARG A 120 5.96 -7.39 15.56
C ARG A 120 4.72 -8.06 14.98
N MET A 121 4.52 -7.90 13.69
CA MET A 121 3.30 -8.28 12.99
C MET A 121 3.62 -9.28 11.88
N LEU A 122 2.78 -10.30 11.73
CA LEU A 122 2.78 -11.20 10.58
C LEU A 122 1.53 -10.97 9.74
N ASN A 123 1.72 -10.57 8.49
CA ASN A 123 0.65 -10.60 7.51
C ASN A 123 0.46 -12.04 7.03
N VAL A 124 -0.61 -12.71 7.43
CA VAL A 124 -0.84 -14.13 7.12
C VAL A 124 -1.21 -14.37 5.66
N ASN A 125 -1.58 -13.32 4.91
CA ASN A 125 -1.87 -13.46 3.48
C ASN A 125 -0.61 -13.66 2.64
N THR A 126 0.45 -12.94 3.00
CA THR A 126 1.67 -12.80 2.21
C THR A 126 2.89 -13.42 2.88
N GLY A 127 2.79 -13.75 4.17
CA GLY A 127 3.93 -14.14 5.00
C GLY A 127 4.85 -12.97 5.36
N ALA A 128 4.51 -11.74 4.98
CA ALA A 128 5.33 -10.57 5.27
C ALA A 128 5.41 -10.33 6.78
N ARG A 129 6.64 -10.15 7.29
CA ARG A 129 6.91 -9.74 8.67
C ARG A 129 7.16 -8.25 8.72
N LEU A 130 6.50 -7.57 9.64
CA LEU A 130 6.53 -6.12 9.77
C LEU A 130 6.73 -5.72 11.22
N THR A 131 7.29 -4.54 11.42
CA THR A 131 7.33 -3.89 12.73
C THR A 131 6.56 -2.57 12.67
N GLY A 132 5.78 -2.29 13.70
CA GLY A 132 5.14 -0.99 13.91
C GLY A 132 5.66 -0.40 15.21
N THR A 133 6.54 0.59 15.13
CA THR A 133 7.10 1.27 16.30
C THR A 133 6.35 2.57 16.57
N ILE A 134 5.77 2.67 17.75
CA ILE A 134 4.88 3.75 18.19
C ILE A 134 5.50 4.41 19.43
N PRO A 135 5.61 5.75 19.50
CA PRO A 135 5.95 6.42 20.76
C PRO A 135 4.84 6.24 21.78
N THR A 136 5.18 5.79 22.98
CA THR A 136 4.27 5.52 24.09
C THR A 136 4.75 6.26 25.35
N PRO A 137 4.81 7.61 25.31
CA PRO A 137 5.35 8.38 26.42
C PRO A 137 4.57 8.13 27.71
N GLY A 138 5.27 8.00 28.84
CA GLY A 138 4.62 7.64 30.10
C GLY A 138 4.10 6.20 30.14
N ARG A 139 4.52 5.35 29.18
CA ARG A 139 4.14 3.94 29.06
C ARG A 139 2.64 3.73 28.90
N THR A 140 2.00 4.64 28.17
CA THR A 140 0.58 4.56 27.81
C THR A 140 0.42 4.56 26.29
N ALA A 141 -0.65 3.91 25.82
CA ALA A 141 -1.05 4.02 24.43
C ALA A 141 -1.43 5.49 24.11
N PRO A 142 -0.89 6.09 23.04
CA PRO A 142 -1.21 7.48 22.70
C PRO A 142 -2.57 7.59 21.99
N ASP A 143 -3.42 8.52 22.42
CA ASP A 143 -4.70 8.80 21.74
C ASP A 143 -4.53 9.79 20.57
N GLU A 144 -3.59 10.73 20.72
CA GLU A 144 -3.31 11.79 19.75
C GLU A 144 -1.81 11.85 19.43
N GLY A 145 -1.47 12.51 18.32
CA GLY A 145 -0.09 12.75 17.96
C GLY A 145 0.07 13.91 17.00
N THR A 146 1.33 14.29 16.78
CA THR A 146 1.71 15.49 16.02
C THR A 146 2.19 15.19 14.60
N ALA A 147 2.15 13.91 14.18
CA ALA A 147 2.64 13.52 12.87
C ALA A 147 1.65 13.93 11.77
N ALA A 148 2.11 14.73 10.82
CA ALA A 148 1.35 15.08 9.64
C ALA A 148 1.60 14.05 8.53
N VAL A 149 0.55 13.44 7.98
CA VAL A 149 0.68 12.60 6.79
C VAL A 149 0.24 13.40 5.57
N PRO A 150 1.09 13.52 4.54
CA PRO A 150 0.71 14.07 3.27
C PRO A 150 -0.64 13.57 2.80
N GLY A 151 -1.57 14.52 2.61
CA GLY A 151 -2.90 14.21 2.14
C GLY A 151 -4.00 14.02 3.16
N THR A 152 -3.71 14.30 4.42
CA THR A 152 -4.71 14.33 5.48
C THR A 152 -4.59 15.66 6.22
N ALA A 153 -5.73 16.26 6.58
CA ALA A 153 -5.73 17.51 7.35
C ALA A 153 -5.44 17.29 8.84
N ALA A 154 -5.82 16.13 9.38
CA ALA A 154 -5.63 15.79 10.78
C ALA A 154 -4.22 15.24 11.05
N LEU A 155 -3.63 15.68 12.16
CA LEU A 155 -2.44 15.05 12.73
C LEU A 155 -2.78 13.66 13.30
N GLY A 156 -1.76 12.86 13.57
CA GLY A 156 -1.95 11.54 14.16
C GLY A 156 -0.71 11.07 14.89
N VAL A 157 -0.84 9.89 15.50
CA VAL A 157 0.28 9.20 16.16
C VAL A 157 1.30 8.76 15.11
N PRO A 158 2.60 9.10 15.26
CA PRO A 158 3.63 8.57 14.37
C PRO A 158 3.77 7.06 14.56
N VAL A 159 3.69 6.33 13.45
CA VAL A 159 3.95 4.89 13.40
C VAL A 159 5.09 4.67 12.42
N LEU A 160 6.27 4.29 12.93
CA LEU A 160 7.37 3.88 12.08
C LEU A 160 7.13 2.43 11.66
N LEU A 161 6.79 2.23 10.39
CA LEU A 161 6.56 0.91 9.82
C LEU A 161 7.85 0.37 9.19
N GLY A 162 8.32 -0.76 9.68
CA GLY A 162 9.40 -1.54 9.08
C GLY A 162 8.86 -2.77 8.36
N PHE A 163 9.49 -3.13 7.24
CA PHE A 163 9.29 -4.42 6.57
C PHE A 163 10.58 -5.23 6.75
N GLU A 164 10.46 -6.42 7.33
CA GLU A 164 11.60 -7.31 7.54
C GLU A 164 11.81 -8.15 6.27
N ASP A 165 13.05 -8.15 5.76
CA ASP A 165 13.49 -8.87 4.55
C ASP A 165 12.48 -8.82 3.39
N PRO A 166 12.04 -7.63 2.93
CA PRO A 166 10.93 -7.50 1.97
C PRO A 166 11.26 -8.04 0.57
N ALA A 167 12.54 -8.33 0.30
CA ALA A 167 13.07 -8.61 -1.01
C ALA A 167 12.70 -10.03 -1.49
N GLY A 168 11.96 -10.12 -2.60
CA GLY A 168 11.59 -11.38 -3.23
C GLY A 168 10.56 -12.19 -2.47
N SER A 169 9.78 -11.58 -1.56
CA SER A 169 8.84 -12.31 -0.69
C SER A 169 7.74 -13.06 -1.44
N THR A 170 7.37 -12.62 -2.65
CA THR A 170 6.27 -13.22 -3.43
C THR A 170 6.78 -14.14 -4.53
N THR A 171 7.90 -13.78 -5.16
CA THR A 171 8.45 -14.42 -6.36
C THR A 171 9.74 -15.19 -6.09
N GLY A 172 10.25 -15.13 -4.87
CA GLY A 172 11.53 -15.72 -4.44
C GLY A 172 12.77 -14.90 -4.81
N ARG A 173 12.64 -13.79 -5.56
CA ARG A 173 13.78 -12.96 -5.99
C ARG A 173 13.38 -11.49 -6.09
N THR A 174 14.28 -10.58 -5.69
CA THR A 174 14.04 -9.13 -5.83
C THR A 174 13.78 -8.70 -7.27
N LEU A 175 14.46 -9.34 -8.23
CA LEU A 175 14.26 -9.18 -9.66
C LEU A 175 13.78 -10.54 -10.19
N PRO A 176 12.47 -10.76 -10.37
CA PRO A 176 11.93 -12.08 -10.70
C PRO A 176 12.50 -12.65 -12.00
N THR A 177 12.74 -11.79 -12.99
CA THR A 177 13.35 -12.13 -14.29
C THR A 177 14.87 -12.26 -14.23
N GLY A 178 15.49 -11.84 -13.11
CA GLY A 178 16.94 -11.71 -12.96
C GLY A 178 17.56 -10.51 -13.68
N ARG A 179 16.76 -9.62 -14.28
CA ARG A 179 17.24 -8.42 -14.98
C ARG A 179 16.76 -7.15 -14.27
N ALA A 180 17.57 -6.10 -14.32
CA ALA A 180 17.15 -4.77 -13.84
C ALA A 180 16.18 -4.08 -14.81
N LEU A 181 16.25 -4.44 -16.10
CA LEU A 181 15.43 -3.90 -17.17
C LEU A 181 14.99 -5.05 -18.10
N ASP A 182 13.68 -5.18 -18.27
CA ASP A 182 13.04 -6.09 -19.20
C ASP A 182 12.32 -5.31 -20.30
N THR A 183 12.03 -5.97 -21.41
CA THR A 183 11.25 -5.39 -22.50
C THR A 183 9.93 -6.14 -22.65
N LEU A 184 8.82 -5.46 -22.40
CA LEU A 184 7.47 -6.02 -22.50
C LEU A 184 6.80 -5.59 -23.81
N SER A 185 5.90 -6.43 -24.32
CA SER A 185 5.09 -6.10 -25.49
C SER A 185 3.87 -5.27 -25.06
N GLY A 186 3.90 -3.96 -25.31
CA GLY A 186 2.79 -3.05 -25.07
C GLY A 186 1.88 -2.90 -26.30
N PRO A 187 0.77 -2.14 -26.18
CA PRO A 187 -0.20 -1.98 -27.27
C PRO A 187 0.35 -1.28 -28.51
N THR A 188 1.29 -0.36 -28.33
CA THR A 188 1.87 0.49 -29.39
C THR A 188 3.29 0.08 -29.76
N GLY A 189 3.83 -0.97 -29.14
CA GLY A 189 5.21 -1.42 -29.33
C GLY A 189 5.85 -1.94 -28.05
N ARG A 190 7.16 -2.15 -28.12
CA ARG A 190 7.96 -2.61 -26.97
C ARG A 190 8.15 -1.48 -25.96
N VAL A 191 8.01 -1.80 -24.68
CA VAL A 191 8.19 -0.86 -23.57
C VAL A 191 9.14 -1.47 -22.56
N GLU A 192 10.12 -0.69 -22.11
CA GLU A 192 11.05 -1.11 -21.06
C GLU A 192 10.42 -0.99 -19.67
N ALA A 193 10.71 -1.97 -18.81
CA ALA A 193 10.17 -2.03 -17.46
C ALA A 193 11.19 -2.59 -16.48
N SER A 194 11.21 -2.06 -15.26
CA SER A 194 11.82 -2.74 -14.12
C SER A 194 10.75 -3.54 -13.39
N LEU A 195 10.97 -4.85 -13.31
CA LEU A 195 10.10 -5.79 -12.62
C LEU A 195 10.74 -6.13 -11.27
N VAL A 196 10.13 -5.65 -10.19
CA VAL A 196 10.71 -5.71 -8.85
C VAL A 196 9.73 -6.37 -7.90
N ASP A 197 10.23 -7.24 -7.03
CA ASP A 197 9.49 -7.79 -5.91
C ASP A 197 10.19 -7.40 -4.61
N ALA A 198 9.69 -6.33 -3.99
CA ALA A 198 10.14 -5.86 -2.69
C ALA A 198 8.93 -5.31 -1.92
N GLY A 199 8.42 -6.09 -0.96
CA GLY A 199 7.18 -5.81 -0.23
C GLY A 199 5.93 -6.21 -1.02
N ALA A 200 5.80 -5.78 -2.27
CA ALA A 200 4.83 -6.31 -3.22
C ALA A 200 5.41 -6.28 -4.65
N PRO A 201 5.07 -7.24 -5.52
CA PRO A 201 5.49 -7.22 -6.91
C PRO A 201 5.01 -5.95 -7.61
N ALA A 202 5.91 -5.29 -8.34
CA ALA A 202 5.65 -4.07 -9.09
C ALA A 202 6.32 -4.09 -10.46
N ALA A 203 5.63 -3.52 -11.44
CA ALA A 203 6.17 -3.21 -12.76
C ALA A 203 6.21 -1.69 -12.93
N LEU A 204 7.43 -1.18 -13.10
CA LEU A 204 7.72 0.25 -13.15
C LEU A 204 8.23 0.63 -14.52
N PHE A 205 7.64 1.66 -15.11
CA PHE A 205 7.93 2.09 -16.48
C PHE A 205 8.39 3.56 -16.51
N GLU A 206 9.13 3.97 -17.53
CA GLU A 206 9.44 5.40 -17.70
C GLU A 206 8.19 6.17 -18.18
N ALA A 207 7.88 7.30 -17.55
CA ALA A 207 6.72 8.12 -17.88
C ALA A 207 6.73 8.60 -19.35
N LYS A 208 7.93 8.93 -19.88
CA LYS A 208 8.10 9.38 -21.27
C LYS A 208 7.66 8.34 -22.30
N ALA A 209 7.70 7.04 -21.98
CA ALA A 209 7.20 6.00 -22.86
C ALA A 209 5.69 6.09 -23.12
N PHE A 210 4.97 6.84 -22.28
CA PHE A 210 3.53 7.13 -22.39
C PHE A 210 3.26 8.60 -22.74
N GLY A 211 4.28 9.38 -23.09
CA GLY A 211 4.16 10.83 -23.31
C GLY A 211 3.94 11.64 -22.03
N LEU A 212 4.27 11.07 -20.87
CA LEU A 212 4.06 11.67 -19.56
C LEU A 212 5.38 12.26 -18.98
N GLN A 213 5.23 13.27 -18.13
CA GLN A 213 6.26 13.90 -17.31
C GLN A 213 6.32 13.35 -15.88
N GLY A 214 5.31 12.59 -15.43
CA GLY A 214 5.22 12.01 -14.08
C GLY A 214 4.61 12.95 -13.02
N THR A 215 4.29 14.19 -13.41
CA THR A 215 3.69 15.23 -12.56
C THR A 215 2.21 15.48 -12.87
N GLU A 216 1.61 14.65 -13.73
CA GLU A 216 0.23 14.79 -14.19
C GLU A 216 -0.78 14.84 -13.04
N SER A 217 -1.90 15.52 -13.29
CA SER A 217 -3.13 15.35 -12.54
C SER A 217 -3.68 13.92 -12.70
N LEU A 218 -4.58 13.52 -11.80
CA LEU A 218 -5.22 12.21 -11.89
C LEU A 218 -5.99 12.02 -13.21
N ALA A 219 -6.61 13.09 -13.73
CA ALA A 219 -7.37 13.05 -14.97
C ALA A 219 -6.46 12.83 -16.19
N GLU A 220 -5.31 13.51 -16.24
CA GLU A 220 -4.32 13.35 -17.31
C GLU A 220 -3.67 11.96 -17.24
N PHE A 221 -3.28 11.51 -16.04
CA PHE A 221 -2.69 10.17 -15.87
C PHE A 221 -3.66 9.03 -16.25
N ALA A 222 -4.97 9.27 -16.14
CA ALA A 222 -5.98 8.28 -16.51
C ALA A 222 -5.89 7.86 -17.99
N ALA A 223 -5.35 8.73 -18.87
CA ALA A 223 -5.15 8.41 -20.28
C ALA A 223 -4.17 7.24 -20.52
N ALA A 224 -3.25 6.97 -19.57
CA ALA A 224 -2.28 5.88 -19.68
C ALA A 224 -2.82 4.51 -19.20
N LEU A 225 -3.97 4.49 -18.50
CA LEU A 225 -4.51 3.27 -17.87
C LEU A 225 -4.75 2.11 -18.84
N PRO A 226 -5.29 2.31 -20.07
CA PRO A 226 -5.50 1.19 -21.00
C PRO A 226 -4.18 0.49 -21.35
N ALA A 227 -3.12 1.26 -21.61
CA ALA A 227 -1.81 0.70 -21.93
C ALA A 227 -1.15 0.03 -20.72
N LEU A 228 -1.21 0.66 -19.55
CA LEU A 228 -0.69 0.10 -18.31
C LEU A 228 -1.42 -1.19 -17.92
N THR A 229 -2.70 -1.33 -18.24
CA THR A 229 -3.48 -2.57 -17.98
C THR A 229 -2.96 -3.74 -18.82
N VAL A 230 -2.66 -3.52 -20.10
CA VAL A 230 -2.06 -4.54 -20.97
C VAL A 230 -0.67 -4.93 -20.47
N LEU A 231 0.17 -3.93 -20.18
CA LEU A 231 1.54 -4.15 -19.69
C LEU A 231 1.56 -4.85 -18.33
N ARG A 232 0.59 -4.59 -17.46
CA ARG A 232 0.42 -5.28 -16.18
C ARG A 232 0.28 -6.78 -16.34
N ARG A 233 -0.52 -7.23 -17.31
CA ARG A 233 -0.69 -8.65 -17.62
C ARG A 233 0.62 -9.25 -18.11
N GLN A 234 1.32 -8.56 -19.02
CA GLN A 234 2.63 -9.01 -19.52
C GLN A 234 3.66 -9.12 -18.39
N ALA A 235 3.68 -8.14 -17.47
CA ALA A 235 4.53 -8.17 -16.29
C ALA A 235 4.17 -9.35 -15.36
N ALA A 236 2.87 -9.58 -15.11
CA ALA A 236 2.42 -10.69 -14.28
C ALA A 236 2.90 -12.06 -14.82
N LEU A 237 2.80 -12.26 -16.14
CA LEU A 237 3.31 -13.46 -16.82
C LEU A 237 4.84 -13.56 -16.70
N ALA A 238 5.56 -12.47 -16.98
CA ALA A 238 7.02 -12.43 -16.91
C ALA A 238 7.57 -12.68 -15.48
N MET A 239 6.84 -12.23 -14.46
CA MET A 239 7.18 -12.42 -13.05
C MET A 239 6.74 -13.78 -12.50
N GLY A 240 6.03 -14.60 -13.27
CA GLY A 240 5.48 -15.89 -12.83
C GLY A 240 4.32 -15.76 -11.82
N LEU A 241 3.68 -14.60 -11.74
CA LEU A 241 2.56 -14.32 -10.84
C LEU A 241 1.22 -14.83 -11.39
N ALA A 242 1.15 -15.10 -12.69
CA ALA A 242 -0.02 -15.63 -13.38
C ALA A 242 0.43 -16.56 -14.51
N LYS A 243 -0.45 -17.49 -14.90
CA LYS A 243 -0.33 -18.30 -16.11
C LYS A 243 -1.14 -17.66 -17.26
N GLU A 244 -0.89 -18.11 -18.48
CA GLU A 244 -1.53 -17.55 -19.69
C GLU A 244 -3.06 -17.58 -19.63
N HIS A 245 -3.65 -18.59 -19.01
CA HIS A 245 -5.11 -18.73 -18.91
C HIS A 245 -5.70 -18.16 -17.62
N ASP A 246 -4.87 -17.65 -16.72
CA ASP A 246 -5.37 -17.10 -15.46
C ASP A 246 -6.09 -15.77 -15.71
N PRO A 247 -7.15 -15.48 -14.93
CA PRO A 247 -7.75 -14.16 -14.93
C PRO A 247 -6.71 -13.14 -14.48
N VAL A 248 -6.80 -11.92 -15.02
CA VAL A 248 -5.87 -10.86 -14.67
C VAL A 248 -6.13 -10.47 -13.21
N SER A 249 -5.28 -10.90 -12.26
CA SER A 249 -5.30 -10.38 -10.88
C SER A 249 -5.23 -8.87 -10.91
N HIS A 250 -5.89 -8.16 -9.99
CA HIS A 250 -5.94 -6.69 -9.95
C HIS A 250 -5.06 -6.08 -8.85
N ALA A 251 -4.67 -6.86 -7.83
CA ALA A 251 -3.71 -6.41 -6.82
C ALA A 251 -2.26 -6.44 -7.27
N VAL A 252 -1.80 -7.50 -7.95
CA VAL A 252 -0.37 -7.70 -8.26
C VAL A 252 -0.15 -8.13 -9.72
N PRO A 253 0.97 -7.70 -10.36
CA PRO A 253 1.89 -6.68 -9.85
C PRO A 253 1.22 -5.30 -9.84
N LYS A 254 1.66 -4.44 -8.90
CA LYS A 254 1.37 -3.01 -8.93
C LYS A 254 2.00 -2.40 -10.18
N VAL A 255 1.38 -1.38 -10.75
CA VAL A 255 1.90 -0.74 -11.96
C VAL A 255 2.00 0.75 -11.75
N GLY A 256 3.09 1.34 -12.22
CA GLY A 256 3.26 2.79 -12.21
C GLY A 256 4.32 3.27 -13.17
N VAL A 257 4.34 4.58 -13.34
CA VAL A 257 5.35 5.28 -14.13
C VAL A 257 6.26 6.10 -13.24
N LEU A 258 7.51 6.24 -13.67
CA LEU A 258 8.58 6.96 -13.01
C LEU A 258 9.08 8.07 -13.94
N ALA A 259 9.41 9.21 -13.36
CA ALA A 259 10.10 10.29 -14.06
C ALA A 259 11.10 10.97 -13.13
N ARG A 260 12.00 11.75 -13.74
CA ARG A 260 12.86 12.69 -12.99
C ARG A 260 11.99 13.64 -12.15
N PRO A 261 12.52 14.17 -11.04
CA PRO A 261 11.80 15.16 -10.29
C PRO A 261 11.51 16.38 -11.17
N ALA A 262 10.34 16.97 -10.96
CA ALA A 262 9.89 18.15 -11.66
C ALA A 262 8.87 18.86 -10.74
N PRO A 263 8.77 20.19 -10.81
CA PRO A 263 7.83 20.92 -9.98
C PRO A 263 6.39 20.57 -10.35
N TYR A 264 5.51 20.47 -9.36
CA TYR A 264 4.09 20.20 -9.57
C TYR A 264 3.22 20.86 -8.49
N ARG A 265 1.91 20.81 -8.69
CA ARG A 265 0.92 21.16 -7.66
C ARG A 265 0.16 19.93 -7.23
N THR A 266 0.02 19.76 -5.93
CA THR A 266 -0.79 18.70 -5.34
C THR A 266 -2.28 18.93 -5.62
N SER A 267 -3.11 17.93 -5.33
CA SER A 267 -4.57 18.02 -5.51
C SER A 267 -5.24 19.08 -4.64
N ASP A 268 -4.62 19.48 -3.52
CA ASP A 268 -5.04 20.58 -2.65
C ASP A 268 -4.35 21.92 -2.99
N GLY A 269 -3.57 21.97 -4.08
CA GLY A 269 -2.97 23.19 -4.62
C GLY A 269 -1.59 23.56 -4.07
N THR A 270 -1.08 22.80 -3.08
CA THR A 270 0.26 22.97 -2.51
C THR A 270 1.33 22.81 -3.59
N PRO A 271 2.25 23.79 -3.77
CA PRO A 271 3.37 23.64 -4.69
C PRO A 271 4.41 22.67 -4.10
N VAL A 272 4.99 21.84 -4.96
CA VAL A 272 6.12 20.98 -4.65
C VAL A 272 7.23 21.29 -5.66
N GLY A 273 8.40 21.64 -5.16
CA GLY A 273 9.59 21.94 -5.96
C GLY A 273 10.27 20.69 -6.49
N GLU A 274 11.21 20.87 -7.41
CA GLU A 274 12.03 19.76 -7.92
C GLU A 274 12.95 19.17 -6.84
N ASP A 275 13.51 20.02 -5.98
CA ASP A 275 14.43 19.60 -4.90
C ASP A 275 13.73 18.97 -3.69
N ASP A 276 12.39 18.94 -3.67
CA ASP A 276 11.61 18.39 -2.57
C ASP A 276 11.46 16.86 -2.66
N HIS A 277 11.86 16.24 -3.77
CA HIS A 277 11.77 14.80 -3.99
C HIS A 277 12.82 14.30 -4.98
N ASP A 278 13.22 13.03 -4.85
CA ASP A 278 14.24 12.43 -5.74
C ASP A 278 13.66 11.87 -7.05
N LEU A 279 12.37 11.53 -7.08
CA LEU A 279 11.72 10.86 -8.20
C LEU A 279 10.22 11.16 -8.22
N ALA A 280 9.66 11.43 -9.40
CA ALA A 280 8.23 11.56 -9.59
C ALA A 280 7.62 10.19 -9.91
N VAL A 281 6.59 9.78 -9.15
CA VAL A 281 5.94 8.48 -9.29
C VAL A 281 4.44 8.65 -9.41
N ARG A 282 3.83 7.92 -10.36
CA ARG A 282 2.38 7.76 -10.49
C ARG A 282 2.04 6.28 -10.54
N MET A 283 1.21 5.82 -9.61
CA MET A 283 0.81 4.42 -9.47
C MET A 283 -0.65 4.23 -9.87
N VAL A 284 -0.98 3.03 -10.34
CA VAL A 284 -2.34 2.55 -10.61
C VAL A 284 -2.76 1.61 -9.49
N SER A 285 -4.02 1.72 -9.08
CA SER A 285 -4.65 0.78 -8.14
C SER A 285 -6.11 0.57 -8.51
N MET A 286 -6.54 -0.70 -8.60
CA MET A 286 -7.91 -1.07 -8.98
C MET A 286 -8.39 -0.37 -10.28
N HIS A 287 -7.54 -0.33 -11.32
CA HIS A 287 -7.79 0.35 -12.61
C HIS A 287 -8.00 1.86 -12.55
N ALA A 288 -7.66 2.50 -11.44
CA ALA A 288 -7.71 3.94 -11.32
C ALA A 288 -6.33 4.51 -10.94
N PRO A 289 -6.06 5.79 -11.26
CA PRO A 289 -4.94 6.51 -10.67
C PRO A 289 -5.02 6.39 -9.15
N HIS A 290 -3.95 5.90 -8.52
CA HIS A 290 -3.92 5.76 -7.07
C HIS A 290 -3.95 7.15 -6.44
N ARG A 291 -5.00 7.43 -5.65
CA ARG A 291 -5.12 8.70 -4.93
C ARG A 291 -4.13 8.71 -3.77
N ARG A 292 -3.05 9.48 -3.94
CA ARG A 292 -2.22 9.96 -2.83
C ARG A 292 -2.12 11.46 -2.99
N SER A 293 -2.51 12.21 -1.98
CA SER A 293 -2.16 13.62 -1.88
C SER A 293 -0.72 13.66 -1.38
N ALA A 294 0.19 14.06 -2.27
CA ALA A 294 1.63 14.05 -2.02
C ALA A 294 2.10 15.46 -1.67
N SER A 295 2.04 15.87 -0.41
CA SER A 295 3.05 16.81 0.10
C SER A 295 4.35 16.04 0.42
N PRO A 296 5.53 16.60 0.15
CA PRO A 296 6.79 16.02 0.62
C PRO A 296 6.80 16.07 2.16
N GLN A 297 7.30 15.00 2.79
CA GLN A 297 7.86 15.13 4.14
C GLN A 297 9.36 15.39 3.98
N PRO A 298 9.97 16.25 4.81
CA PRO A 298 11.42 16.38 4.83
C PRO A 298 12.03 14.99 5.08
N SER A 299 13.00 14.62 4.26
CA SER A 299 13.77 13.38 4.46
C SER A 299 14.34 13.37 5.90
N PRO A 300 14.18 12.27 6.66
CA PRO A 300 14.86 12.13 7.95
C PRO A 300 16.38 11.93 7.77
N TRP A 301 16.87 11.79 6.54
CA TRP A 301 18.27 11.61 6.20
C TRP A 301 18.91 12.95 5.81
N PRO A 302 20.15 13.21 6.23
CA PRO A 302 20.88 14.41 5.81
C PRO A 302 21.00 14.47 4.27
N PRO A 303 20.99 15.67 3.67
CA PRO A 303 21.12 15.82 2.22
C PRO A 303 22.38 15.11 1.72
N ARG A 304 22.26 14.39 0.60
CA ARG A 304 23.42 13.74 -0.02
C ARG A 304 24.43 14.83 -0.42
N PRO A 305 25.73 14.63 -0.13
CA PRO A 305 26.75 15.52 -0.65
C PRO A 305 26.69 15.49 -2.19
N PRO A 306 26.94 16.62 -2.86
CA PRO A 306 26.97 16.67 -4.31
C PRO A 306 27.97 15.63 -4.84
N SER A 307 27.58 14.89 -5.87
CA SER A 307 28.49 13.97 -6.55
C SER A 307 29.71 14.74 -7.04
N PRO A 308 30.94 14.24 -6.84
CA PRO A 308 32.13 14.91 -7.35
C PRO A 308 32.00 15.05 -8.86
N ALA A 309 32.04 16.30 -9.34
CA ALA A 309 32.08 16.60 -10.76
C ALA A 309 33.22 15.80 -11.38
N ALA A 310 32.91 15.00 -12.41
CA ALA A 310 33.93 14.31 -13.19
C ALA A 310 34.92 15.37 -13.69
N SER A 311 36.14 15.33 -13.16
CA SER A 311 37.22 16.17 -13.65
C SER A 311 37.53 15.74 -15.08
N PRO A 312 37.58 16.66 -16.06
CA PRO A 312 38.04 16.33 -17.39
C PRO A 312 39.53 16.03 -17.28
N THR A 313 39.89 14.76 -17.41
CA THR A 313 41.28 14.38 -17.63
C THR A 313 41.63 14.65 -19.08
N ALA A 314 42.83 15.21 -19.25
CA ALA A 314 43.41 15.79 -20.46
C ALA A 314 43.60 14.80 -21.61
#